data_AF-A0A534P2Q5-F1
#
_entry.id   AF-A0A534P2Q5-F1
#
_cell.length_a   1.000
_cell.length_b   1.000
_cell.length_c   1.000
_cell.angle_alpha   90.00
_cell.angle_beta   90.00
_cell.angle_gamma   90.00
#
_symmetry.space_group_name_H-M   'P 1'
#
loop_
_entity.id
_entity.type
_entity.pdbx_description
1 polymer ?
#
loop_
_entity_poly.entity_id
_entity_poly.type
_entity_poly.pdbx_seq_one_letter_code
_entity_poly.pdbx_strand_id
1 'polypeptide(L)'
;AIRALLPQGVPVVVDPVLAASSGTPLFSGRPRELLELARGAVLTPNLAEAEALLEGPADARTLLARGPAAVLLKGGHLPGPPTDVLALPANTESFSAGRIPVKARGTGCRLASAIAAGLARGTPVREAVIDARRYVREYLQAQIPV
;
A
#
# COMPACT_ATOMS: atom_id res chain seq x y z
N ALA A 1 -9.75 6.04 14.22
CA ALA A 1 -8.48 5.39 13.83
C ALA A 1 -8.35 4.03 14.50
N ILE A 2 -7.96 2.97 13.77
CA ILE A 2 -7.77 1.62 14.33
C ILE A 2 -6.73 1.63 15.45
N ARG A 3 -5.70 2.47 15.34
CA ARG A 3 -4.64 2.62 16.35
C ARG A 3 -5.15 2.96 17.75
N ALA A 4 -6.29 3.62 17.89
CA ALA A 4 -6.90 3.93 19.18
C ALA A 4 -7.42 2.68 19.93
N LEU A 5 -7.55 1.55 19.22
CA LEU A 5 -8.01 0.27 19.78
C LEU A 5 -6.84 -0.67 20.13
N LEU A 6 -5.59 -0.24 19.95
CA LEU A 6 -4.39 -1.06 20.13
C LEU A 6 -3.48 -0.46 21.21
N PRO A 7 -2.59 -1.28 21.83
CA PRO A 7 -1.56 -0.78 22.72
C PRO A 7 -0.69 0.29 22.05
N GLN A 8 -0.19 1.22 22.86
CA GLN A 8 0.70 2.27 22.36
C GLN A 8 1.96 1.67 21.71
N GLY A 9 2.40 2.29 20.62
CA GLY A 9 3.60 1.85 19.88
C GLY A 9 3.36 0.70 18.90
N VAL A 10 2.20 0.04 18.89
CA VAL A 10 1.91 -1.01 17.91
C VAL A 10 1.83 -0.40 16.50
N PRO A 11 2.66 -0.85 15.54
CA PRO A 11 2.59 -0.39 14.16
C PRO A 11 1.31 -0.91 13.49
N VAL A 12 0.69 -0.07 12.68
CA VAL A 12 -0.54 -0.41 11.94
C VAL A 12 -0.29 -0.22 10.45
N VAL A 13 -0.64 -1.23 9.66
CA VAL A 13 -0.70 -1.16 8.20
C VAL A 13 -2.15 -1.32 7.78
N VAL A 14 -2.63 -0.43 6.90
CA VAL A 14 -3.98 -0.49 6.33
C VAL A 14 -3.86 -0.62 4.82
N ASP A 15 -4.33 -1.76 4.29
CA ASP A 15 -4.53 -1.96 2.85
C ASP A 15 -6.03 -1.76 2.55
N PRO A 16 -6.43 -0.64 1.93
CA PRO A 16 -7.83 -0.25 1.79
C PRO A 16 -8.47 -0.97 0.59
N VAL A 17 -8.57 -2.30 0.68
CA VAL A 17 -9.08 -3.14 -0.41
C VAL A 17 -10.57 -2.86 -0.64
N LEU A 18 -10.87 -2.16 -1.74
CA LEU A 18 -12.25 -1.82 -2.12
C LEU A 18 -12.90 -2.85 -3.05
N ALA A 19 -12.09 -3.54 -3.86
CA ALA A 19 -12.56 -4.52 -4.82
C ALA A 19 -11.56 -5.67 -4.98
N ALA A 20 -12.06 -6.84 -5.36
CA ALA A 20 -11.24 -7.98 -5.71
C ALA A 20 -10.49 -7.74 -7.02
N SER A 21 -9.46 -8.56 -7.32
CA SER A 21 -8.78 -8.53 -8.62
C SER A 21 -9.71 -8.84 -9.81
N SER A 22 -10.89 -9.40 -9.56
CA SER A 22 -11.98 -9.61 -10.54
C SER A 22 -12.86 -8.38 -10.77
N GLY A 23 -12.67 -7.30 -10.01
CA GLY A 23 -13.53 -6.11 -10.00
C GLY A 23 -14.76 -6.22 -9.10
N THR A 24 -14.97 -7.36 -8.42
CA THR A 24 -16.08 -7.54 -7.48
C THR A 24 -15.92 -6.58 -6.30
N PRO A 25 -16.91 -5.72 -5.99
CA PRO A 25 -16.86 -4.86 -4.81
C PRO A 25 -16.74 -5.70 -3.53
N LEU A 26 -15.79 -5.34 -2.67
CA LEU A 26 -15.56 -5.99 -1.36
C LEU A 26 -15.93 -5.10 -0.19
N PHE A 27 -16.14 -3.81 -0.43
CA PHE A 27 -16.49 -2.83 0.60
C PHE A 27 -17.79 -2.13 0.23
N SER A 28 -18.74 -2.08 1.18
CA SER A 28 -20.06 -1.48 0.99
C SER A 28 -20.25 -0.14 1.72
N GLY A 29 -19.25 0.31 2.48
CA GLY A 29 -19.24 1.61 3.16
C GLY A 29 -18.74 2.73 2.25
N ARG A 30 -18.54 3.93 2.82
CA ARG A 30 -17.93 5.04 2.07
C ARG A 30 -16.42 4.93 2.14
N PRO A 31 -15.68 4.83 1.01
CA PRO A 31 -14.23 4.62 1.04
C PRO A 31 -13.48 5.57 1.96
N ARG A 32 -13.86 6.85 2.00
CA ARG A 32 -13.29 7.86 2.91
C ARG A 32 -13.28 7.46 4.39
N GLU A 33 -14.19 6.58 4.84
CA GLU A 33 -14.22 6.06 6.21
C GLU A 33 -12.99 5.18 6.51
N LEU A 34 -12.41 4.53 5.51
CA LEU A 34 -11.15 3.80 5.65
C LEU A 34 -9.96 4.74 5.91
N LEU A 35 -10.02 5.99 5.43
CA LEU A 35 -8.99 6.99 5.69
C LEU A 35 -8.97 7.42 7.16
N GLU A 36 -10.16 7.51 7.77
CA GLU A 36 -10.34 7.74 9.20
C GLU A 36 -9.78 6.60 10.06
N LEU A 37 -9.92 5.37 9.58
CA LEU A 37 -9.32 4.19 10.21
C LEU A 37 -7.80 4.18 10.09
N ALA A 38 -7.26 4.72 9.00
CA ALA A 38 -5.84 4.75 8.67
C ALA A 38 -5.04 5.92 9.29
N ARG A 39 -5.66 6.82 10.06
CA ARG A 39 -4.90 7.90 10.72
C ARG A 39 -3.77 7.33 11.60
N GLY A 40 -2.56 7.82 11.38
CA GLY A 40 -1.34 7.38 12.06
C GLY A 40 -0.84 5.99 11.65
N ALA A 41 -1.41 5.35 10.61
CA ALA A 41 -0.97 4.07 10.08
C ALA A 41 -0.10 4.24 8.82
N VAL A 42 0.52 3.15 8.36
CA VAL A 42 1.03 3.03 7.00
C VAL A 42 -0.12 2.62 6.09
N LEU A 43 -0.53 3.50 5.18
CA LEU A 43 -1.60 3.25 4.23
C LEU A 43 -1.01 2.78 2.89
N THR A 44 -1.55 1.73 2.28
CA THR A 44 -0.99 1.16 1.04
C THR A 44 -2.00 1.10 -0.11
N PRO A 45 -2.62 2.20 -0.58
CA PRO A 45 -3.64 2.14 -1.61
C PRO A 45 -3.02 1.96 -3.01
N ASN A 46 -3.77 1.41 -3.97
CA ASN A 46 -3.50 1.62 -5.39
C ASN A 46 -4.14 2.95 -5.86
N LEU A 47 -3.93 3.36 -7.12
CA LEU A 47 -4.48 4.64 -7.60
C LEU A 47 -6.01 4.70 -7.53
N ALA A 48 -6.72 3.66 -7.97
CA ALA A 48 -8.19 3.66 -7.93
C ALA A 48 -8.73 3.68 -6.49
N GLU A 49 -8.07 2.96 -5.58
CA GLU A 49 -8.37 3.03 -4.13
C GLU A 49 -8.10 4.45 -3.61
N ALA A 50 -6.98 5.05 -3.95
CA ALA A 50 -6.59 6.40 -3.53
C ALA A 50 -7.60 7.46 -3.99
N GLU A 51 -8.03 7.40 -5.24
CA GLU A 51 -9.03 8.32 -5.79
C GLU A 51 -10.39 8.16 -5.12
N ALA A 52 -10.79 6.92 -4.84
CA ALA A 52 -12.01 6.63 -4.09
C ALA A 52 -11.93 7.13 -2.63
N LEU A 53 -10.78 7.00 -1.96
CA LEU A 53 -10.57 7.51 -0.60
C LEU A 53 -10.65 9.04 -0.52
N LEU A 54 -10.17 9.74 -1.56
CA LEU A 54 -10.18 11.21 -1.63
C LEU A 54 -11.44 11.78 -2.28
N GLU A 55 -12.28 10.94 -2.88
CA GLU A 55 -13.43 11.34 -3.70
C GLU A 55 -12.98 12.28 -4.85
N GLY A 56 -11.82 12.00 -5.47
CA GLY A 56 -11.21 12.84 -6.51
C GLY A 56 -9.77 12.43 -6.87
N PRO A 57 -9.05 13.24 -7.68
CA PRO A 57 -7.67 12.96 -8.05
C PRO A 57 -6.77 12.76 -6.82
N ALA A 58 -5.87 11.77 -6.90
CA ALA A 58 -5.05 11.38 -5.76
C ALA A 58 -3.57 11.23 -6.10
N ASP A 59 -2.73 11.63 -5.15
CA ASP A 59 -1.31 11.30 -5.09
C ASP A 59 -0.92 10.90 -3.66
N ALA A 60 0.31 10.40 -3.48
CA ALA A 60 0.76 9.92 -2.18
C ALA A 60 0.82 11.04 -1.11
N ARG A 61 1.05 12.29 -1.52
CA ARG A 61 1.21 13.45 -0.62
C ARG A 61 -0.13 13.97 -0.13
N THR A 62 -1.10 14.12 -1.02
CA THR A 62 -2.47 14.49 -0.74
C THR A 62 -3.13 13.48 0.19
N LEU A 63 -2.90 12.18 0.00
CA LEU A 63 -3.31 11.15 0.96
C LEU A 63 -2.64 11.29 2.33
N LEU A 64 -1.31 11.52 2.37
CA LEU A 64 -0.58 11.67 3.63
C LEU A 64 -1.13 12.83 4.46
N ALA A 65 -1.46 13.94 3.81
CA ALA A 65 -2.04 15.13 4.46
C ALA A 65 -3.39 14.86 5.15
N ARG A 66 -4.07 13.74 4.84
CA ARG A 66 -5.34 13.36 5.48
C ARG A 66 -5.17 12.59 6.79
N GLY A 67 -3.94 12.26 7.19
CA GLY A 67 -3.64 11.73 8.52
C GLY A 67 -2.87 10.40 8.62
N PRO A 68 -2.67 9.57 7.58
CA PRO A 68 -1.71 8.46 7.66
C PRO A 68 -0.32 8.94 8.10
N ALA A 69 0.44 8.08 8.77
CA ALA A 69 1.83 8.37 9.13
C ALA A 69 2.79 8.17 7.95
N ALA A 70 2.42 7.28 7.02
CA ALA A 70 3.09 7.07 5.75
C ALA A 70 2.07 6.57 4.71
N VAL A 71 2.34 6.82 3.44
CA VAL A 71 1.51 6.32 2.32
C VAL A 71 2.41 5.66 1.28
N LEU A 72 2.14 4.40 0.95
CA LEU A 72 2.72 3.73 -0.22
C LEU A 72 1.65 3.62 -1.31
N LEU A 73 1.66 4.57 -2.25
CA LEU A 73 0.77 4.56 -3.40
C LEU A 73 1.30 3.57 -4.45
N LYS A 74 0.58 2.47 -4.66
CA LYS A 74 0.96 1.36 -5.54
C LYS A 74 0.64 1.71 -7.00
N GLY A 75 1.65 1.72 -7.88
CA GLY A 75 1.49 2.06 -9.30
C GLY A 75 1.40 0.85 -10.24
N GLY A 76 1.41 -0.37 -9.71
CA GLY A 76 1.49 -1.62 -10.49
C GLY A 76 0.43 -1.81 -11.59
N HIS A 77 -0.72 -1.13 -11.47
CA HIS A 77 -1.86 -1.23 -12.40
C HIS A 77 -1.81 -0.25 -13.58
N LEU A 78 -0.91 0.74 -13.55
CA LEU A 78 -0.80 1.74 -14.61
C LEU A 78 0.01 1.22 -15.82
N PRO A 79 -0.21 1.76 -17.03
CA PRO A 79 0.66 1.53 -18.19
C PRO A 79 2.12 1.93 -17.91
N GLY A 80 3.06 1.24 -18.56
CA GLY A 80 4.49 1.50 -18.41
C GLY A 80 5.14 0.78 -17.22
N PRO A 81 6.37 1.20 -16.82
CA PRO A 81 7.08 0.63 -15.69
C PRO A 81 6.31 0.86 -14.38
N PRO A 82 5.96 -0.20 -13.63
CA PRO A 82 5.29 -0.06 -12.35
C PRO A 82 6.16 0.81 -11.42
N THR A 83 5.58 1.93 -10.97
CA THR A 83 6.25 2.90 -10.11
C THR A 83 5.40 3.10 -8.87
N ASP A 84 5.89 2.62 -7.73
CA ASP A 84 5.26 2.89 -6.44
C ASP A 84 5.84 4.18 -5.86
N VAL A 85 5.02 4.95 -5.14
CA VAL A 85 5.44 6.20 -4.52
C VAL A 85 5.23 6.12 -3.01
N LEU A 86 6.31 6.20 -2.23
CA LEU A 86 6.27 6.28 -0.79
C LEU A 86 6.35 7.73 -0.33
N ALA A 87 5.31 8.20 0.35
CA ALA A 87 5.27 9.49 1.01
C ALA A 87 5.46 9.31 2.53
N LEU A 88 6.51 9.94 3.06
CA LEU A 88 6.83 10.08 4.48
C LEU A 88 6.74 11.55 4.88
N PRO A 89 6.59 11.93 6.16
CA PRO A 89 6.45 13.34 6.53
C PRO A 89 7.56 14.26 5.98
N ALA A 90 8.80 13.77 5.92
CA ALA A 90 9.95 14.55 5.45
C ALA A 90 10.14 14.55 3.93
N ASN A 91 9.80 13.45 3.24
CA ASN A 91 10.14 13.29 1.82
C ASN A 91 9.21 12.30 1.09
N THR A 92 9.35 12.29 -0.23
CA THR A 92 8.70 11.33 -1.12
C THR A 92 9.78 10.58 -1.88
N GLU A 93 9.61 9.27 -2.04
CA GLU A 93 10.52 8.41 -2.79
C GLU A 93 9.74 7.59 -3.81
N SER A 94 10.21 7.60 -5.05
CA SER A 94 9.62 6.82 -6.13
C SER A 94 10.45 5.56 -6.36
N PHE A 95 9.76 4.44 -6.52
CA PHE A 95 10.40 3.17 -6.78
C PHE A 95 9.87 2.54 -8.08
N SER A 96 10.64 2.69 -9.14
CA SER A 96 10.37 2.06 -10.43
C SER A 96 11.14 0.75 -10.55
N ALA A 97 10.52 -0.24 -11.21
CA ALA A 97 11.20 -1.47 -11.58
C ALA A 97 10.61 -2.06 -12.87
N GLY A 98 11.35 -2.97 -13.51
CA GLY A 98 10.85 -3.69 -14.68
C GLY A 98 9.61 -4.52 -14.34
N ARG A 99 8.61 -4.50 -15.25
CA ARG A 99 7.40 -5.32 -15.15
C ARG A 99 7.78 -6.78 -15.34
N ILE A 100 7.34 -7.63 -14.41
CA ILE A 100 7.50 -9.08 -14.52
C ILE A 100 6.27 -9.60 -15.27
N PRO A 101 6.41 -10.32 -16.40
CA PRO A 101 5.32 -10.69 -17.30
C PRO A 101 4.48 -11.87 -16.77
N VAL A 102 4.11 -11.83 -15.50
CA VAL A 102 3.27 -12.83 -14.84
C VAL A 102 2.01 -12.17 -14.29
N LYS A 103 0.88 -12.86 -14.39
CA LYS A 103 -0.36 -12.46 -13.72
C LYS A 103 -0.47 -13.21 -12.40
N ALA A 104 -0.33 -12.50 -11.29
CA ALA A 104 -0.52 -13.05 -9.96
C ALA A 104 -1.57 -12.25 -9.19
N ARG A 105 -2.35 -12.96 -8.37
CA ARG A 105 -3.33 -12.35 -7.45
C ARG A 105 -2.72 -12.21 -6.05
N GLY A 106 -3.25 -11.26 -5.27
CA GLY A 106 -2.83 -11.06 -3.88
C GLY A 106 -1.45 -10.42 -3.70
N THR A 107 -0.87 -9.84 -4.74
CA THR A 107 0.41 -9.11 -4.64
C THR A 107 0.31 -7.91 -3.68
N GLY A 108 -0.83 -7.20 -3.69
CA GLY A 108 -1.13 -6.13 -2.74
C GLY A 108 -1.15 -6.60 -1.28
N CYS A 109 -1.92 -7.66 -1.00
CA CYS A 109 -1.97 -8.25 0.35
C CYS A 109 -0.58 -8.75 0.81
N ARG A 110 0.17 -9.44 -0.06
CA ARG A 110 1.54 -9.87 0.26
C ARG A 110 2.45 -8.69 0.60
N LEU A 111 2.34 -7.60 -0.15
CA LEU A 111 3.10 -6.38 0.09
C LEU A 111 2.75 -5.79 1.47
N ALA A 112 1.47 -5.59 1.76
CA ALA A 112 1.00 -5.03 3.03
C ALA A 112 1.39 -5.91 4.24
N SER A 113 1.24 -7.24 4.11
CA SER A 113 1.66 -8.19 5.16
C SER A 113 3.17 -8.19 5.37
N ALA A 114 3.97 -8.12 4.32
CA ALA A 114 5.43 -8.05 4.43
C ALA A 114 5.89 -6.74 5.10
N ILE A 115 5.24 -5.61 4.78
CA ILE A 115 5.47 -4.33 5.47
C ILE A 115 5.14 -4.49 6.96
N ALA A 116 3.95 -5.00 7.30
CA ALA A 116 3.53 -5.20 8.68
C ALA A 116 4.52 -6.07 9.47
N ALA A 117 5.01 -7.16 8.86
CA ALA A 117 6.01 -8.03 9.46
C ALA A 117 7.36 -7.32 9.68
N GLY A 118 7.79 -6.44 8.77
CA GLY A 118 8.97 -5.59 8.95
C GLY A 118 8.81 -4.62 10.12
N LEU A 119 7.69 -3.89 10.16
CA LEU A 119 7.42 -2.94 11.22
C LEU A 119 7.33 -3.62 12.60
N ALA A 120 6.74 -4.82 12.67
CA ALA A 120 6.68 -5.61 13.90
C ALA A 120 8.07 -6.01 14.44
N ARG A 121 9.09 -6.08 13.58
CA ARG A 121 10.49 -6.30 13.97
C ARG A 121 11.25 -5.00 14.30
N GLY A 122 10.57 -3.86 14.31
CA GLY A 122 11.20 -2.56 14.52
C GLY A 122 11.94 -2.01 13.29
N THR A 123 11.77 -2.63 12.11
CA THR A 123 12.32 -2.09 10.87
C THR A 123 11.65 -0.74 10.56
N PRO A 124 12.41 0.32 10.22
CA PRO A 124 11.80 1.60 9.87
C PRO A 124 10.97 1.49 8.57
N VAL A 125 10.00 2.38 8.40
CA VAL A 125 8.96 2.27 7.35
C VAL A 125 9.55 2.15 5.95
N ARG A 126 10.55 2.97 5.63
CA ARG A 126 11.18 2.99 4.32
C ARG A 126 11.83 1.64 3.99
N GLU A 127 12.60 1.11 4.93
CA GLU A 127 13.30 -0.16 4.81
C GLU A 127 12.31 -1.32 4.73
N ALA A 128 11.25 -1.31 5.54
CA ALA A 128 10.17 -2.29 5.50
C ALA A 128 9.46 -2.31 4.13
N VAL A 129 9.25 -1.14 3.51
CA VAL A 129 8.69 -1.02 2.15
C VAL A 129 9.66 -1.58 1.10
N ILE A 130 10.95 -1.26 1.19
CA ILE A 130 11.96 -1.77 0.26
C ILE A 130 12.02 -3.30 0.32
N ASP A 131 12.08 -3.87 1.52
CA ASP A 131 12.15 -5.32 1.73
C ASP A 131 10.86 -6.02 1.27
N ALA A 132 9.70 -5.45 1.57
CA ALA A 132 8.42 -5.98 1.12
C ALA A 132 8.29 -5.98 -0.41
N ARG A 133 8.78 -4.91 -1.08
CA ARG A 133 8.81 -4.85 -2.54
C ARG A 133 9.75 -5.90 -3.13
N ARG A 134 10.92 -6.13 -2.52
CA ARG A 134 11.85 -7.21 -2.92
C ARG A 134 11.17 -8.57 -2.81
N TYR A 135 10.56 -8.87 -1.66
CA TYR A 135 9.84 -10.11 -1.40
C TYR A 135 8.73 -10.40 -2.44
N VAL A 136 7.90 -9.41 -2.76
CA VAL A 136 6.84 -9.58 -3.77
C VAL A 136 7.42 -9.79 -5.17
N ARG A 137 8.53 -9.13 -5.52
CA ARG A 137 9.20 -9.34 -6.81
C ARG A 137 9.80 -10.73 -6.94
N GLU A 138 10.46 -11.24 -5.91
CA GLU A 138 10.98 -12.61 -5.87
C GLU A 138 9.85 -13.63 -6.05
N TYR A 139 8.73 -13.43 -5.35
CA TYR A 139 7.53 -14.24 -5.53
C TYR A 139 7.04 -14.24 -6.98
N LEU A 140 6.98 -13.07 -7.63
CA LEU A 140 6.55 -12.96 -9.03
C LEU A 140 7.55 -13.63 -10.01
N GLN A 141 8.85 -13.48 -9.79
CA GLN A 141 9.87 -14.10 -10.63
C GLN A 141 9.80 -15.63 -10.56
N ALA A 142 9.52 -16.19 -9.38
CA ALA A 142 9.33 -17.63 -9.20
C ALA A 142 8.09 -18.20 -9.93
N GLN A 143 7.19 -17.35 -10.45
CA GLN A 143 6.02 -17.77 -11.24
C GLN A 143 6.30 -17.81 -12.75
N ILE A 144 7.49 -17.37 -13.20
CA ILE A 144 7.85 -17.45 -14.62
C ILE A 144 8.06 -18.93 -14.96
N PRO A 145 7.33 -19.49 -15.95
CA PRO A 145 7.56 -20.85 -16.41
C PRO A 145 9.01 -21.00 -16.89
N VAL A 146 9.65 -22.10 -16.49
CA VAL A 146 10.98 -22.51 -16.99
C VAL A 146 10.83 -23.04 -18.41
#